data_AF-A0A9E4KD28-F1
#
_entry.id   AF-A0A9E4KD28-F1
#
_cell.length_a   1.000
_cell.length_b   1.000
_cell.length_c   1.000
_cell.angle_alpha   90.00
_cell.angle_beta   90.00
_cell.angle_gamma   90.00
#
_symmetry.space_group_name_H-M   'P 1'
#
loop_
_entity.id
_entity.type
_entity.pdbx_description
1 polymer ?
#
loop_
_entity_poly.entity_id
_entity_poly.type
_entity_poly.pdbx_seq_one_letter_code
_entity_poly.pdbx_strand_id
1 'polypeptide(L)'
;MSADGVDLKKRRTLTLATSAVGAVGAGFVIYPFLAAWAPSEKAKAAGAPVEADISKLEEGQLMRVKWRGKPVWIVHRTDKNLADLPSLDGGLADPNSDDTGQQPDYCKNPTRAVNDKYLVAVGI
;
A
#
# COMPACT_ATOMS: atom_id res chain seq x y z
N MET A 1 36.07 -49.09 36.34
CA MET A 1 36.23 -48.70 34.92
C MET A 1 36.33 -47.18 34.91
N SER A 2 37.56 -46.68 34.93
CA SER A 2 37.87 -45.26 35.12
C SER A 2 37.37 -44.45 33.93
N ALA A 3 36.69 -43.34 34.19
CA ALA A 3 36.23 -42.40 33.17
C ALA A 3 37.38 -41.50 32.66
N ASP A 4 38.54 -42.10 32.37
CA ASP A 4 39.66 -41.42 31.72
C ASP A 4 39.46 -41.54 30.21
N GLY A 5 38.98 -40.46 29.58
CA GLY A 5 38.92 -40.37 28.11
C GLY A 5 37.82 -39.48 27.53
N VAL A 6 36.89 -38.97 28.36
CA VAL A 6 35.82 -38.09 27.86
C VAL A 6 36.30 -36.65 27.81
N ASP A 7 36.64 -36.17 26.61
CA ASP A 7 36.99 -34.77 26.38
C ASP A 7 35.74 -33.88 26.48
N LEU A 8 35.54 -33.30 27.67
CA LEU A 8 34.42 -32.41 27.98
C LEU A 8 34.38 -31.17 27.08
N LYS A 9 35.53 -30.68 26.59
CA LYS A 9 35.59 -29.53 25.68
C LYS A 9 35.02 -29.92 24.32
N LYS A 10 35.44 -31.07 23.76
CA LYS A 10 34.87 -31.58 22.49
C LYS A 10 33.37 -31.81 22.59
N ARG A 11 32.90 -32.38 23.71
CA ARG A 11 31.46 -32.57 23.96
C ARG A 11 30.71 -31.24 23.94
N ARG A 12 31.21 -30.22 24.65
CA ARG A 12 30.58 -28.89 24.69
C ARG A 12 30.56 -28.24 23.32
N THR A 13 31.65 -28.33 22.55
CA THR A 13 31.72 -27.80 21.18
C THR A 13 30.69 -28.46 20.27
N LEU A 14 30.56 -29.80 20.33
CA LEU A 14 29.57 -30.54 19.55
C LEU A 14 28.14 -30.17 19.94
N THR A 15 27.83 -30.08 21.25
CA THR A 15 26.51 -29.64 21.71
C THR A 15 26.18 -28.23 21.24
N LEU A 16 27.15 -27.30 21.29
CA LEU A 16 26.96 -25.93 20.86
C LEU A 16 26.74 -25.84 19.35
N ALA A 17 27.54 -26.57 18.56
CA ALA A 17 27.35 -26.68 17.12
C ALA A 17 25.98 -27.25 16.75
N THR A 18 25.55 -28.34 17.39
CA THR A 18 24.21 -28.93 17.15
C THR A 18 23.09 -27.96 17.51
N SER A 19 23.20 -27.25 18.63
CA SER A 19 22.20 -26.26 19.03
C SER A 19 22.11 -25.08 18.05
N ALA A 20 23.24 -24.60 17.53
CA ALA A 20 23.30 -23.53 16.55
C ALA A 20 22.65 -23.93 15.22
N VAL A 21 22.99 -25.13 14.71
CA VAL A 21 22.37 -25.68 13.49
C VAL A 21 20.87 -25.89 13.69
N GLY A 22 20.45 -26.39 14.86
CA GLY A 22 19.04 -26.53 15.22
C GLY A 22 18.28 -25.20 15.23
N ALA A 23 18.87 -24.14 15.80
CA ALA A 23 18.28 -22.81 15.83
C ALA A 23 18.13 -22.20 14.42
N VAL A 24 19.17 -22.36 13.57
CA VAL A 24 19.12 -21.93 12.16
C VAL A 24 18.02 -22.68 11.42
N GLY A 25 17.96 -24.01 11.55
CA GLY A 25 16.93 -24.84 10.93
C GLY A 25 15.51 -24.43 11.36
N ALA A 26 15.29 -24.16 12.65
CA ALA A 26 14.02 -23.67 13.15
C ALA A 26 13.64 -22.31 12.54
N GLY A 27 14.60 -21.39 12.40
CA GLY A 27 14.40 -20.11 11.72
C GLY A 27 13.97 -20.28 10.25
N PHE A 28 14.61 -21.19 9.51
CA PHE A 28 14.23 -21.52 8.13
C PHE A 28 12.83 -22.11 8.01
N VAL A 29 12.37 -22.88 9.01
CA VAL A 29 11.00 -23.43 9.01
C VAL A 29 9.97 -22.36 9.34
N ILE A 30 10.24 -21.46 10.30
CA ILE A 30 9.29 -20.41 10.71
C ILE A 30 9.12 -19.33 9.63
N TYR A 31 10.22 -18.97 8.94
CA TYR A 31 10.22 -17.90 7.93
C TYR A 31 9.12 -18.01 6.86
N PRO A 32 8.91 -19.14 6.15
CA PRO A 32 7.88 -19.24 5.12
C PRO A 32 6.46 -19.06 5.66
N PHE A 33 6.17 -19.41 6.92
CA PHE A 33 4.85 -19.18 7.52
C PHE A 33 4.60 -17.70 7.81
N LEU A 34 5.62 -16.97 8.29
CA LEU A 34 5.53 -15.53 8.46
C LEU A 34 5.43 -14.82 7.11
N ALA A 35 6.24 -15.25 6.13
CA ALA A 35 6.20 -14.73 4.78
C ALA A 35 4.85 -15.00 4.09
N ALA A 36 4.17 -16.11 4.43
CA ALA A 36 2.84 -16.43 3.89
C ALA A 36 1.73 -15.50 4.38
N TRP A 37 1.92 -14.74 5.47
CA TRP A 37 1.00 -13.68 5.89
C TRP A 37 1.16 -12.39 5.08
N ALA A 38 2.26 -12.23 4.35
CA ALA A 38 2.41 -11.09 3.45
C ALA A 38 1.38 -11.15 2.31
N PRO A 39 0.95 -10.00 1.77
CA PRO A 39 0.01 -9.97 0.66
C PRO A 39 0.56 -10.75 -0.54
N SER A 40 -0.23 -11.73 -0.99
CA SER A 40 0.15 -12.62 -2.11
C SER A 40 0.45 -11.84 -3.40
N GLU A 41 1.25 -12.42 -4.29
CA GLU A 41 1.57 -11.83 -5.60
C GLU A 41 0.31 -11.52 -6.42
N LYS A 42 -0.78 -12.28 -6.25
CA LYS A 42 -2.08 -11.96 -6.87
C LYS A 42 -2.70 -10.68 -6.29
N ALA A 43 -2.55 -10.43 -4.99
CA ALA A 43 -3.00 -9.20 -4.35
C ALA A 43 -2.12 -8.00 -4.74
N LYS A 44 -0.81 -8.19 -4.92
CA LYS A 44 0.09 -7.16 -5.47
C LYS A 44 -0.23 -6.86 -6.94
N ALA A 45 -0.50 -7.90 -7.74
CA ALA A 45 -0.90 -7.76 -9.14
C ALA A 45 -2.29 -7.09 -9.29
N ALA A 46 -3.22 -7.34 -8.37
CA ALA A 46 -4.49 -6.59 -8.30
C ALA A 46 -4.32 -5.11 -7.91
N GLY A 47 -3.10 -4.71 -7.50
CA GLY A 47 -2.67 -3.33 -7.32
C GLY A 47 -2.02 -2.69 -8.53
N ALA A 48 -1.93 -3.40 -9.65
CA ALA A 48 -1.43 -2.84 -10.90
C ALA A 48 -2.26 -1.61 -11.34
N PRO A 49 -1.66 -0.69 -12.12
CA PRO A 49 -2.38 0.43 -12.71
C PRO A 49 -3.57 -0.06 -13.53
N VAL A 50 -4.74 0.54 -13.32
CA VAL A 50 -5.93 0.29 -14.14
C VAL A 50 -6.09 1.48 -15.08
N GLU A 51 -6.07 1.20 -16.38
CA GLU A 51 -6.37 2.20 -17.40
C GLU A 51 -7.88 2.31 -17.57
N ALA A 52 -8.40 3.54 -17.48
CA ALA A 52 -9.80 3.84 -17.72
C ALA A 52 -9.88 4.88 -18.85
N ASP A 53 -10.60 4.55 -19.91
CA ASP A 53 -10.85 5.48 -21.01
C ASP A 53 -11.92 6.51 -20.61
N ILE A 54 -11.50 7.77 -20.54
CA ILE A 54 -12.34 8.92 -20.16
C ILE A 54 -12.93 9.67 -21.36
N SER A 55 -12.67 9.22 -22.60
CA SER A 55 -13.07 9.92 -23.83
C SER A 55 -14.59 10.10 -23.98
N LYS A 56 -15.38 9.23 -23.36
CA LYS A 56 -16.85 9.22 -23.44
C LYS A 56 -17.52 9.88 -22.24
N LEU A 57 -16.76 10.48 -21.33
CA LEU A 57 -17.29 11.04 -20.10
C LEU A 57 -17.83 12.46 -20.35
N GLU A 58 -19.13 12.64 -20.19
CA GLU A 58 -19.79 13.94 -20.34
C GLU A 58 -19.64 14.81 -19.09
N GLU A 59 -19.77 16.14 -19.24
CA GLU A 59 -19.74 17.08 -18.12
C GLU A 59 -20.82 16.77 -17.08
N GLY A 60 -20.43 16.70 -15.81
CA GLY A 60 -21.28 16.33 -14.68
C GLY A 60 -21.44 14.82 -14.48
N GLN A 61 -20.93 13.99 -15.38
CA GLN A 61 -21.05 12.53 -15.27
C GLN A 61 -19.98 11.95 -14.33
N LEU A 62 -20.36 10.91 -13.59
CA LEU A 62 -19.50 10.12 -12.73
C LEU A 62 -19.31 8.72 -13.30
N MET A 63 -18.05 8.34 -13.53
CA MET A 63 -17.64 6.98 -13.87
C MET A 63 -17.08 6.28 -12.62
N ARG A 64 -17.41 4.99 -12.46
CA ARG A 64 -16.89 4.15 -11.36
C ARG A 64 -16.00 3.07 -11.94
N VAL A 65 -14.76 3.03 -11.49
CA VAL A 65 -13.76 2.03 -11.90
C VAL A 65 -13.33 1.25 -10.66
N LYS A 66 -13.09 -0.04 -10.78
CA LYS A 66 -12.61 -0.87 -9.67
C LYS A 66 -11.08 -0.85 -9.65
N TRP A 67 -10.47 -0.40 -8.56
CA TRP A 67 -9.02 -0.42 -8.35
C TRP A 67 -8.70 -0.97 -6.95
N ARG A 68 -7.83 -1.98 -6.86
CA ARG A 68 -7.45 -2.63 -5.58
C ARG A 68 -8.65 -3.10 -4.73
N GLY A 69 -9.74 -3.48 -5.37
CA GLY A 69 -10.98 -3.88 -4.70
C GLY A 69 -11.84 -2.72 -4.17
N LYS A 70 -11.38 -1.48 -4.30
CA LYS A 70 -12.11 -0.26 -3.96
C LYS A 70 -12.70 0.40 -5.21
N PRO A 71 -13.85 1.08 -5.12
CA PRO A 71 -14.34 1.91 -6.22
C PRO A 71 -13.52 3.21 -6.29
N VAL A 72 -13.08 3.57 -7.48
CA VAL A 72 -12.51 4.87 -7.83
C VAL A 72 -13.56 5.63 -8.63
N TRP A 73 -13.83 6.86 -8.21
CA TRP A 73 -14.73 7.76 -8.89
C TRP A 73 -13.92 8.68 -9.79
N ILE A 74 -14.33 8.76 -11.05
CA ILE A 74 -13.83 9.71 -12.03
C ILE A 74 -14.99 10.61 -12.39
N VAL A 75 -14.92 11.89 -12.04
CA VAL A 75 -15.99 12.86 -12.28
C VAL A 75 -15.48 13.91 -13.25
N HIS A 76 -16.23 14.15 -14.32
CA HIS A 76 -15.99 15.31 -15.17
C HIS A 76 -16.73 16.51 -14.57
N ARG A 77 -15.98 17.45 -14.01
CA ARG A 77 -16.50 18.64 -13.34
C ARG A 77 -16.94 19.66 -14.38
N THR A 78 -18.06 20.33 -14.10
CA THR A 78 -18.52 21.48 -14.88
C THR A 78 -17.74 22.72 -14.47
N ASP A 79 -17.73 23.75 -15.33
CA ASP A 79 -17.10 25.04 -15.02
C ASP A 79 -17.70 25.69 -13.76
N LYS A 80 -19.00 25.51 -13.54
CA LYS A 80 -19.68 25.97 -12.32
C LYS A 80 -19.09 25.29 -11.07
N ASN A 81 -18.89 23.98 -11.11
CA ASN A 81 -18.34 23.25 -9.97
C ASN A 81 -16.93 23.75 -9.63
N LEU A 82 -16.12 24.11 -10.63
CA LEU A 82 -14.79 24.67 -10.43
C LEU A 82 -14.83 26.10 -9.86
N ALA A 83 -15.76 26.92 -10.33
CA ALA A 83 -15.96 28.28 -9.83
C ALA A 83 -16.45 28.30 -8.38
N ASP A 84 -17.24 27.32 -7.97
CA ASP A 84 -17.78 27.24 -6.62
C ASP A 84 -16.74 26.72 -5.58
N LEU A 85 -15.64 26.09 -5.99
CA LEU A 85 -14.65 25.50 -5.07
C LEU A 85 -14.10 26.46 -4.01
N PRO A 86 -13.62 27.69 -4.35
CA PRO A 86 -13.02 28.60 -3.37
C PRO A 86 -14.03 29.10 -2.32
N SER A 87 -15.33 29.01 -2.60
CA SER A 87 -16.36 29.42 -1.65
C SER A 87 -16.49 28.45 -0.46
N LEU A 88 -15.94 27.24 -0.58
CA LEU A 88 -16.08 26.15 0.37
C LEU A 88 -14.87 26.00 1.32
N ASP A 89 -13.81 26.79 1.13
CA ASP A 89 -12.54 26.68 1.87
C ASP A 89 -12.72 26.74 3.39
N GLY A 90 -13.66 27.56 3.89
CA GLY A 90 -13.92 27.71 5.33
C GLY A 90 -14.52 26.46 6.01
N GLY A 91 -15.04 25.50 5.24
CA GLY A 91 -15.65 24.27 5.76
C GLY A 91 -14.80 23.01 5.55
N LEU A 92 -13.65 23.12 4.86
CA LEU A 92 -12.78 21.99 4.57
C LEU A 92 -11.81 21.74 5.74
N ALA A 93 -11.63 20.47 6.10
CA ALA A 93 -10.62 20.09 7.10
C ALA A 93 -9.17 20.30 6.58
N ASP A 94 -8.98 20.23 5.25
CA ASP A 94 -7.69 20.44 4.60
C ASP A 94 -7.86 21.29 3.32
N PRO A 95 -8.03 22.62 3.44
CA PRO A 95 -8.24 23.49 2.27
C PRO A 95 -7.04 23.54 1.32
N ASN A 96 -5.82 23.43 1.87
CA ASN A 96 -4.56 23.59 1.13
C ASN A 96 -4.00 22.27 0.56
N SER A 97 -4.67 21.14 0.84
CA SER A 97 -4.20 19.81 0.44
C SER A 97 -2.81 19.50 1.00
N ASP A 98 -2.60 19.80 2.28
CA ASP A 98 -1.32 19.60 2.98
C ASP A 98 -1.12 18.16 3.46
N ASP A 99 -2.16 17.32 3.47
CA ASP A 99 -2.03 15.91 3.85
C ASP A 99 -1.36 15.07 2.75
N THR A 100 -0.02 14.95 2.86
CA THR A 100 0.82 14.13 1.99
C THR A 100 0.53 12.62 2.08
N GLY A 101 -0.18 12.17 3.12
CA GLY A 101 -0.60 10.78 3.24
C GLY A 101 -1.76 10.43 2.30
N GLN A 102 -2.56 11.43 1.93
CA GLN A 102 -3.73 11.27 1.06
C GLN A 102 -3.46 11.78 -0.36
N GLN A 103 -2.78 12.92 -0.48
CA GLN A 103 -2.56 13.59 -1.76
C GLN A 103 -1.13 13.37 -2.26
N PRO A 104 -0.95 13.00 -3.53
CA PRO A 104 0.36 13.02 -4.17
C PRO A 104 0.92 14.44 -4.28
N ASP A 105 2.24 14.58 -4.32
CA ASP A 105 2.93 15.88 -4.42
C ASP A 105 2.45 16.74 -5.59
N TYR A 106 2.07 16.10 -6.71
CA TYR A 106 1.58 16.78 -7.91
C TYR A 106 0.13 17.27 -7.82
N CYS A 107 -0.63 16.84 -6.81
CA CYS A 107 -2.01 17.27 -6.54
C CYS A 107 -2.11 18.23 -5.36
N LYS A 108 -0.99 18.85 -4.96
CA LYS A 108 -0.97 19.90 -3.94
C LYS A 108 -1.45 21.24 -4.53
N ASN A 109 -2.72 21.27 -4.90
CA ASN A 109 -3.39 22.43 -5.49
C ASN A 109 -4.84 22.53 -5.00
N PRO A 110 -5.51 23.68 -5.19
CA PRO A 110 -6.89 23.88 -4.71
C PRO A 110 -7.89 22.90 -5.33
N THR A 111 -7.62 22.42 -6.54
CA THR A 111 -8.53 21.53 -7.31
C THR A 111 -8.29 20.04 -7.06
N ARG A 112 -7.20 19.68 -6.37
CA ARG A 112 -6.72 18.32 -6.08
C ARG A 112 -6.63 17.43 -7.32
N ALA A 113 -6.24 18.02 -8.44
CA ALA A 113 -6.23 17.34 -9.74
C ALA A 113 -5.09 17.85 -10.62
N VAL A 114 -4.57 16.96 -11.47
CA VAL A 114 -3.62 17.34 -12.53
C VAL A 114 -4.32 18.11 -13.65
N ASN A 115 -5.56 17.71 -13.98
CA ASN A 115 -6.43 18.40 -14.90
C ASN A 115 -7.71 18.77 -14.15
N ASP A 116 -7.97 20.06 -14.02
CA ASP A 116 -9.09 20.58 -13.23
C ASP A 116 -10.44 20.04 -13.69
N LYS A 117 -10.59 19.69 -14.96
CA LYS A 117 -11.85 19.12 -15.46
C LYS A 117 -12.16 17.76 -14.86
N TYR A 118 -11.16 16.99 -14.43
CA TYR A 118 -11.37 15.63 -13.93
C TYR A 118 -11.00 15.51 -12.46
N LEU A 119 -11.96 15.09 -11.64
CA LEU A 119 -11.72 14.69 -10.26
C LEU A 119 -11.59 13.17 -10.21
N VAL A 120 -10.46 12.69 -9.68
CA VAL A 120 -10.22 11.26 -9.44
C VAL A 120 -10.11 11.05 -7.93
N ALA A 121 -11.02 10.27 -7.36
CA ALA A 121 -11.08 10.03 -5.92
C ALA A 121 -11.33 8.55 -5.61
N VAL A 122 -10.76 8.05 -4.51
CA VAL A 122 -11.08 6.71 -4.00
C VAL A 122 -12.34 6.83 -3.16
N GLY A 123 -13.42 6.15 -3.57
CA GLY A 123 -14.65 6.03 -2.79
C GLY A 123 -14.46 5.01 -1.68
N ILE A 124 -13.97 5.46 -0.53
CA ILE A 124 -13.83 4.64 0.69
C ILE A 124 -15.16 4.61 1.43
#